data_AF-A0AAW1RJ23-F1
#
_entry.id   AF-A0AAW1RJ23-F1
#
_cell.length_a   1.000
_cell.length_b   1.000
_cell.length_c   1.000
_cell.angle_alpha   90.00
_cell.angle_beta   90.00
_cell.angle_gamma   90.00
#
_symmetry.space_group_name_H-M   'P 1'
#
loop_
_entity.id
_entity.type
_entity.pdbx_description
1 polymer ?
#
loop_
_entity_poly.entity_id
_entity_poly.type
_entity_poly.pdbx_seq_one_letter_code
_entity_poly.pdbx_strand_id
1 'polypeptide(L)'
;MRGAWLLGFSLLLRCSSAWKYSDVHLPEGSWQYLPVAQRWRTSSQSFPSTQWSVNVTQDGIISFILPIKGSADELGFVRNQLHSFDKFLAFVGLREMVILCPSEDLPHVTTFVQTLQHSLQRLQHLPLRVVPEELCAPELLPGSIYTPHLARWPGWMRQQAIKMAAANLVDTPFMLVLDADIYLGRPMKPLDLVAIGSCTSEPVCDTLRETSYKGLIAGVEMRYGDDYHRRWFKNSAAVTLQLNVNFSEWNISLGVTPQVVATDIARSLGSFIEHRFDVPSWRAYLFEIATAWADHQMVVKGKFEHDPAWTEWALYHVFGLHTNRFYDYQAEGRLFQGNEVWFEEAFDAWNPCRDVDSPTAAGYFSLVQSRIGKSPDDIFAKLEACWHTLGKSSHAPATALPARFS
;
A
#
# COMPACT_ATOMS: atom_id res chain seq x y z
N MET A 1 54.04 -16.54 -34.08
CA MET A 1 53.87 -17.98 -33.81
C MET A 1 53.57 -18.12 -32.32
N ARG A 2 52.30 -18.25 -31.93
CA ARG A 2 51.57 -19.51 -31.58
C ARG A 2 51.85 -20.02 -30.15
N GLY A 3 50.78 -20.16 -29.36
CA GLY A 3 50.63 -21.01 -28.14
C GLY A 3 50.46 -20.23 -26.83
N ALA A 4 49.26 -20.03 -26.24
CA ALA A 4 48.36 -20.97 -25.52
C ALA A 4 49.07 -21.62 -24.31
N TRP A 5 48.61 -21.53 -23.05
CA TRP A 5 47.27 -21.85 -22.51
C TRP A 5 46.97 -21.10 -21.19
N LEU A 6 45.75 -20.57 -21.07
CA LEU A 6 45.09 -20.17 -19.83
C LEU A 6 44.19 -21.33 -19.37
N LEU A 7 44.40 -21.85 -18.16
CA LEU A 7 43.45 -22.73 -17.48
C LEU A 7 42.76 -21.91 -16.39
N GLY A 8 41.56 -21.42 -16.70
CA GLY A 8 40.63 -20.85 -15.75
C GLY A 8 39.85 -21.96 -15.06
N PHE A 9 40.01 -22.08 -13.74
CA PHE A 9 39.09 -22.84 -12.89
C PHE A 9 37.83 -22.00 -12.67
N SER A 10 36.78 -22.28 -13.43
CA SER A 10 35.42 -21.86 -13.08
C SER A 10 34.88 -22.84 -12.04
N LEU A 11 34.96 -22.48 -10.76
CA LEU A 11 34.15 -23.10 -9.72
C LEU A 11 32.69 -22.68 -9.94
N LEU A 12 31.93 -23.53 -10.62
CA LEU A 12 30.47 -23.51 -10.58
C LEU A 12 30.04 -23.93 -9.17
N LEU A 13 29.85 -22.94 -8.29
CA LEU A 13 29.06 -23.12 -7.07
C LEU A 13 27.61 -23.37 -7.51
N ARG A 14 27.23 -24.65 -7.58
CA ARG A 14 25.82 -25.05 -7.59
C ARG A 14 25.25 -24.68 -6.22
N CYS A 15 24.65 -23.50 -6.11
CA CYS A 15 23.74 -23.19 -5.03
C CYS A 15 22.49 -24.07 -5.21
N SER A 16 22.51 -25.28 -4.66
CA SER A 16 21.28 -26.01 -4.40
C SER A 16 20.61 -25.36 -3.18
N SER A 17 19.83 -24.30 -3.40
CA SER A 17 18.81 -23.95 -2.43
C SER A 17 17.76 -25.04 -2.51
N ALA A 18 17.81 -25.99 -1.56
CA ALA A 18 16.72 -26.92 -1.35
C ALA A 18 15.47 -26.09 -1.01
N TRP A 19 14.59 -25.94 -2.00
CA TRP A 19 13.31 -25.27 -1.83
C TRP A 19 12.53 -25.99 -0.74
N LYS A 20 12.11 -25.26 0.30
CA LYS A 20 11.39 -25.84 1.44
C LYS A 20 9.97 -26.25 1.08
N TYR A 21 9.44 -25.72 -0.02
CA TYR A 21 8.14 -26.07 -0.57
C TYR A 21 8.36 -26.85 -1.87
N SER A 22 8.12 -28.16 -1.84
CA SER A 22 8.33 -29.06 -3.00
C SER A 22 7.48 -28.70 -4.22
N ASP A 23 6.43 -27.91 -4.01
CA ASP A 23 5.40 -27.62 -5.00
C ASP A 23 5.61 -26.27 -5.70
N VAL A 24 6.60 -25.48 -5.26
CA VAL A 24 7.03 -24.26 -5.94
C VAL A 24 8.11 -24.63 -6.96
N HIS A 25 7.69 -25.26 -8.06
CA HIS A 25 8.56 -25.48 -9.22
C HIS A 25 8.75 -24.17 -9.97
N LEU A 26 9.87 -23.47 -9.77
CA LEU A 26 10.32 -22.46 -10.73
C LEU A 26 11.01 -23.18 -11.91
N PRO A 27 10.48 -23.13 -13.14
CA PRO A 27 11.04 -23.91 -14.24
C PRO A 27 12.30 -23.23 -14.79
N GLU A 28 13.35 -24.03 -15.02
CA GLU A 28 14.45 -23.63 -15.90
C GLU A 28 13.98 -23.72 -17.36
N GLY A 29 14.04 -22.58 -18.06
CA GLY A 29 14.01 -22.52 -19.52
C GLY A 29 12.62 -22.38 -20.14
N SER A 30 12.41 -21.22 -20.77
CA SER A 30 11.23 -20.81 -21.55
C SER A 30 9.94 -20.61 -20.76
N TRP A 31 9.65 -19.33 -20.49
CA TRP A 31 8.32 -18.81 -20.16
C TRP A 31 7.38 -18.93 -21.37
N GLN A 32 7.21 -20.13 -21.91
CA GLN A 32 5.98 -20.44 -22.62
C GLN A 32 4.94 -20.60 -21.54
N TYR A 33 3.92 -19.72 -21.56
CA TYR A 33 2.70 -19.85 -20.78
C TYR A 33 2.33 -21.33 -20.73
N LEU A 34 2.55 -22.00 -19.58
CA LEU A 34 2.08 -23.36 -19.41
C LEU A 34 0.58 -23.30 -19.67
N PRO A 35 0.03 -24.08 -20.62
CA PRO A 35 -1.41 -24.18 -20.75
C PRO A 35 -1.91 -24.79 -19.44
N VAL A 36 -2.45 -23.95 -18.54
CA VAL A 36 -3.05 -24.34 -17.26
C VAL A 36 -4.41 -25.00 -17.54
N ALA A 37 -4.39 -26.07 -18.32
CA ALA A 37 -5.58 -26.80 -18.76
C ALA A 37 -5.76 -28.14 -18.05
N GLN A 38 -4.91 -28.52 -17.10
CA GLN A 38 -5.09 -29.80 -16.41
C GLN A 38 -4.99 -29.67 -14.88
N ARG A 39 -6.18 -29.86 -14.28
CA ARG A 39 -6.47 -30.12 -12.87
C ARG A 39 -6.18 -28.99 -11.89
N TRP A 40 -7.03 -27.98 -11.91
CA TRP A 40 -7.38 -27.29 -10.67
C TRP A 40 -8.88 -27.39 -10.51
N ARG A 41 -9.32 -28.13 -9.50
CA ARG A 41 -10.73 -28.11 -9.11
C ARG A 41 -11.05 -26.67 -8.79
N THR A 42 -12.00 -26.09 -9.51
CA THR A 42 -12.80 -24.94 -9.08
C THR A 42 -13.58 -25.36 -7.84
N SER A 43 -12.91 -25.74 -6.75
CA SER A 43 -13.57 -25.74 -5.46
C SER A 43 -13.97 -24.29 -5.28
N SER A 44 -15.29 -24.06 -5.32
CA SER A 44 -15.96 -22.82 -4.95
C SER A 44 -15.67 -22.55 -3.48
N GLN A 45 -14.41 -22.31 -3.13
CA GLN A 45 -14.02 -21.94 -1.81
C GLN A 45 -14.58 -20.54 -1.62
N SER A 46 -15.72 -20.48 -0.95
CA SER A 46 -16.32 -19.22 -0.55
C SER A 46 -15.37 -18.57 0.45
N PHE A 47 -14.77 -17.45 0.07
CA PHE A 47 -14.01 -16.66 1.02
C PHE A 47 -15.00 -15.94 1.92
N PRO A 48 -14.94 -16.11 3.25
CA PRO A 48 -15.90 -15.53 4.16
C PRO A 48 -15.95 -14.01 3.98
N SER A 49 -17.15 -13.46 3.84
CA SER A 49 -17.39 -12.04 3.83
C SER A 49 -17.97 -11.60 5.17
N THR A 50 -17.29 -10.70 5.86
CA THR A 50 -17.87 -10.06 7.02
C THR A 50 -18.94 -9.10 6.53
N GLN A 51 -20.15 -9.21 7.10
CA GLN A 51 -21.18 -8.20 6.92
C GLN A 51 -20.93 -7.12 7.97
N TRP A 52 -20.31 -6.02 7.56
CA TRP A 52 -19.97 -4.92 8.43
C TRP A 52 -21.21 -4.06 8.69
N SER A 53 -21.45 -3.80 9.96
CA SER A 53 -22.47 -2.88 10.48
C SER A 53 -21.73 -1.79 11.24
N VAL A 54 -21.55 -0.63 10.61
CA VAL A 54 -20.64 0.41 11.11
C VAL A 54 -21.39 1.61 11.69
N ASN A 55 -20.97 2.07 12.86
CA ASN A 55 -21.28 3.42 13.31
C ASN A 55 -20.10 4.33 12.97
N VAL A 56 -20.16 5.01 11.82
CA VAL A 56 -19.07 5.88 11.32
C VAL A 56 -18.63 6.94 12.34
N THR A 57 -19.54 7.39 13.22
CA THR A 57 -19.22 8.41 14.22
C THR A 57 -18.53 7.86 15.48
N GLN A 58 -18.80 6.60 15.85
CA GLN A 58 -18.29 5.98 17.07
C GLN A 58 -17.13 5.01 16.80
N ASP A 59 -17.30 4.17 15.79
CA ASP A 59 -16.36 3.10 15.44
C ASP A 59 -15.36 3.53 14.39
N GLY A 60 -15.65 4.62 13.67
CA GLY A 60 -14.95 4.96 12.44
C GLY A 60 -15.28 3.98 11.31
N ILE A 61 -14.78 4.27 10.12
CA ILE A 61 -14.95 3.42 8.93
C ILE A 61 -13.61 3.01 8.32
N ILE A 62 -12.54 3.75 8.64
CA ILE A 62 -11.22 3.52 8.09
C ILE A 62 -10.15 3.75 9.14
N SER A 63 -9.09 2.94 9.08
CA SER A 63 -7.86 3.14 9.83
C SER A 63 -6.72 3.48 8.87
N PHE A 64 -5.83 4.38 9.27
CA PHE A 64 -4.66 4.76 8.47
C PHE A 64 -3.47 3.89 8.87
N ILE A 65 -2.77 3.31 7.90
CA ILE A 65 -1.65 2.40 8.10
C ILE A 65 -0.41 3.01 7.48
N LEU A 66 0.61 3.25 8.30
CA LEU A 66 1.87 3.86 7.89
C LEU A 66 3.05 3.00 8.39
N PRO A 67 3.57 2.08 7.57
CA PRO A 67 4.79 1.37 7.88
C PRO A 67 6.01 2.22 7.53
N ILE A 68 6.94 2.37 8.49
CA ILE A 68 8.15 3.18 8.36
C ILE A 68 9.36 2.51 8.99
N LYS A 69 10.56 3.00 8.66
CA LYS A 69 11.76 2.80 9.47
C LYS A 69 12.07 4.04 10.31
N GLY A 70 12.87 3.83 11.33
CA GLY A 70 13.38 4.86 12.25
C GLY A 70 14.50 5.74 11.70
N SER A 71 14.72 5.76 10.38
CA SER A 71 15.80 6.56 9.79
C SER A 71 15.49 8.06 9.87
N ALA A 72 16.52 8.91 9.97
CA ALA A 72 16.33 10.35 10.11
C ALA A 72 15.53 10.96 8.94
N ASP A 73 15.81 10.52 7.71
CA ASP A 73 15.10 10.96 6.51
C ASP A 73 13.63 10.55 6.56
N GLU A 74 13.35 9.30 6.90
CA GLU A 74 11.98 8.77 6.96
C GLU A 74 11.16 9.45 8.06
N LEU A 75 11.76 9.71 9.22
CA LEU A 75 11.13 10.52 10.26
C LEU A 75 10.88 11.96 9.79
N GLY A 76 11.78 12.54 8.99
CA GLY A 76 11.56 13.83 8.35
C GLY A 76 10.34 13.83 7.42
N PHE A 77 10.16 12.78 6.62
CA PHE A 77 8.97 12.63 5.78
C PHE A 77 7.69 12.47 6.63
N VAL A 78 7.73 11.66 7.69
CA VAL A 78 6.63 11.51 8.65
C VAL A 78 6.26 12.84 9.31
N ARG A 79 7.24 13.68 9.70
CA ARG A 79 6.99 15.04 10.19
C ARG A 79 6.16 15.81 9.17
N ASN A 80 6.59 15.86 7.91
CA ASN A 80 5.90 16.61 6.87
C ASN A 80 4.46 16.11 6.65
N GLN A 81 4.28 14.80 6.62
CA GLN A 81 2.96 14.16 6.51
C GLN A 81 2.07 14.54 7.69
N LEU A 82 2.54 14.40 8.94
CA LEU A 82 1.77 14.74 10.13
C LEU A 82 1.42 16.23 10.20
N HIS A 83 2.34 17.14 9.83
CA HIS A 83 2.01 18.56 9.70
C HIS A 83 0.89 18.82 8.67
N SER A 84 0.91 18.11 7.54
CA SER A 84 -0.19 18.22 6.56
C SER A 84 -1.52 17.68 7.12
N PHE A 85 -1.48 16.64 7.97
CA PHE A 85 -2.66 16.08 8.62
C PHE A 85 -3.22 17.04 9.68
N ASP A 86 -2.37 17.65 10.50
CA ASP A 86 -2.76 18.71 11.42
C ASP A 86 -3.48 19.84 10.67
N LYS A 87 -2.96 20.22 9.50
CA LYS A 87 -3.54 21.29 8.70
C LYS A 87 -4.87 20.91 8.06
N PHE A 88 -5.01 19.69 7.53
CA PHE A 88 -6.06 19.37 6.57
C PHE A 88 -7.00 18.22 6.96
N LEU A 89 -6.62 17.34 7.88
CA LEU A 89 -7.39 16.14 8.20
C LEU A 89 -8.44 16.39 9.29
N ALA A 90 -9.72 16.32 8.95
CA ALA A 90 -10.80 16.17 9.91
C ALA A 90 -10.97 14.69 10.28
N PHE A 91 -11.16 14.35 11.56
CA PHE A 91 -11.14 12.95 12.02
C PHE A 91 -12.46 12.19 11.85
N VAL A 92 -13.48 12.79 11.21
CA VAL A 92 -14.79 12.16 11.04
C VAL A 92 -14.68 10.91 10.17
N GLY A 93 -15.00 9.76 10.76
CA GLY A 93 -14.87 8.44 10.13
C GLY A 93 -13.50 7.79 10.30
N LEU A 94 -12.54 8.43 10.98
CA LEU A 94 -11.25 7.83 11.31
C LEU A 94 -11.39 7.03 12.61
N ARG A 95 -11.00 5.77 12.60
CA ARG A 95 -10.87 4.98 13.82
C ARG A 95 -9.54 5.26 14.50
N GLU A 96 -8.45 5.08 13.77
CA GLU A 96 -7.10 5.30 14.25
C GLU A 96 -6.08 5.47 13.11
N MET A 97 -4.91 5.99 13.45
CA MET A 97 -3.70 5.90 12.66
C MET A 97 -2.70 4.97 13.37
N VAL A 98 -2.24 3.96 12.65
CA VAL A 98 -1.27 2.96 13.13
C VAL A 98 0.04 3.18 12.38
N ILE A 99 1.07 3.59 13.11
CA ILE A 99 2.44 3.67 12.61
C ILE A 99 3.14 2.36 12.99
N LEU A 100 3.62 1.63 11.99
CA LEU A 100 4.37 0.39 12.20
C LEU A 100 5.85 0.63 11.94
N CYS A 101 6.71 0.13 12.81
CA CYS A 101 8.16 0.20 12.60
C CYS A 101 8.84 -1.07 13.12
N PRO A 102 10.12 -1.33 12.78
CA PRO A 102 10.88 -2.38 13.41
C PRO A 102 10.88 -2.26 14.93
N SER A 103 10.89 -3.39 15.63
CA SER A 103 10.93 -3.42 17.10
C SER A 103 12.15 -2.66 17.66
N GLU A 104 13.29 -2.68 16.97
CA GLU A 104 14.48 -1.91 17.33
C GLU A 104 14.28 -0.39 17.23
N ASP A 105 13.38 0.06 16.35
CA ASP A 105 13.11 1.47 16.11
C ASP A 105 12.00 2.02 17.03
N LEU A 106 11.21 1.13 17.63
CA LEU A 106 10.00 1.48 18.37
C LEU A 106 10.20 2.58 19.44
N PRO A 107 11.22 2.55 20.33
CA PRO A 107 11.36 3.55 21.37
C PRO A 107 11.53 4.97 20.83
N HIS A 108 12.36 5.14 19.80
CA HIS A 108 12.68 6.47 19.28
C HIS A 108 11.60 6.97 18.32
N VAL A 109 11.00 6.09 17.50
CA VAL A 109 9.83 6.44 16.67
C VAL A 109 8.67 6.89 17.58
N THR A 110 8.41 6.16 18.65
CA THR A 110 7.36 6.52 19.63
C THR A 110 7.62 7.90 20.23
N THR A 111 8.84 8.15 20.70
CA THR A 111 9.23 9.44 21.28
C THR A 111 9.07 10.58 20.27
N PHE A 112 9.51 10.37 19.04
CA PHE A 112 9.40 11.33 17.95
C PHE A 112 7.94 11.68 17.64
N VAL A 113 7.10 10.66 17.43
CA VAL A 113 5.69 10.85 17.08
C VAL A 113 4.92 11.51 18.22
N GLN A 114 5.14 11.09 19.46
CA GLN A 114 4.50 11.71 20.63
C GLN A 114 4.90 13.20 20.77
N THR A 115 6.18 13.52 20.54
CA THR A 115 6.66 14.91 20.57
C THR A 115 5.95 15.76 19.52
N LEU A 116 5.82 15.26 18.28
CA LEU A 116 5.09 15.96 17.21
C LEU A 116 3.60 16.05 17.50
N GLN A 117 2.99 14.98 18.01
CA GLN A 117 1.57 14.97 18.35
C GLN A 117 1.24 16.01 19.43
N HIS A 118 2.12 16.18 20.41
CA HIS A 118 1.98 17.21 21.44
C HIS A 118 2.17 18.64 20.91
N SER A 119 3.01 18.86 19.90
CA SER A 119 3.27 20.19 19.35
C SER A 119 2.23 20.65 18.31
N LEU A 120 1.43 19.73 17.76
CA LEU A 120 0.49 19.98 16.67
C LEU A 120 -0.96 19.99 17.19
N GLN A 121 -1.62 21.15 17.10
CA GLN A 121 -2.85 21.47 17.80
C GLN A 121 -3.98 20.46 17.57
N ARG A 122 -4.22 20.06 16.31
CA ARG A 122 -5.30 19.13 15.97
C ARG A 122 -4.87 17.69 16.16
N LEU A 123 -3.60 17.37 15.92
CA LEU A 123 -3.08 16.01 16.10
C LEU A 123 -3.08 15.52 17.54
N GLN A 124 -3.11 16.41 18.54
CA GLN A 124 -3.33 16.03 19.94
C GLN A 124 -4.58 15.16 20.15
N HIS A 125 -5.58 15.28 19.27
CA HIS A 125 -6.82 14.51 19.32
C HIS A 125 -6.88 13.36 18.31
N LEU A 126 -5.83 13.16 17.51
CA LEU A 126 -5.75 12.03 16.58
C LEU A 126 -5.58 10.73 17.39
N PRO A 127 -6.48 9.74 17.25
CA PRO A 127 -6.22 8.40 17.76
C PRO A 127 -5.04 7.79 17.01
N LEU A 128 -3.84 7.90 17.58
CA LEU A 128 -2.60 7.46 16.98
C LEU A 128 -1.91 6.45 17.89
N ARG A 129 -1.40 5.37 17.32
CA ARG A 129 -0.48 4.45 18.00
C ARG A 129 0.73 4.09 17.14
N VAL A 130 1.87 3.94 17.81
CA VAL A 130 3.10 3.39 17.23
C VAL A 130 3.25 1.97 17.75
N VAL A 131 3.42 1.00 16.85
CA VAL A 131 3.53 -0.42 17.20
C VAL A 131 4.65 -1.11 16.43
N PRO A 132 5.23 -2.20 16.97
CA PRO A 132 6.16 -3.00 16.21
C PRO A 132 5.46 -3.69 15.02
N GLU A 133 6.10 -3.69 13.85
CA GLU A 133 5.58 -4.35 12.65
C GLU A 133 5.44 -5.87 12.82
N GLU A 134 6.21 -6.44 13.73
CA GLU A 134 6.17 -7.86 14.10
C GLU A 134 4.82 -8.30 14.66
N LEU A 135 3.96 -7.37 15.13
CA LEU A 135 2.59 -7.70 15.54
C LEU A 135 1.74 -8.26 14.38
N CYS A 136 2.04 -7.85 13.14
CA CYS A 136 1.33 -8.36 11.96
C CYS A 136 2.20 -9.24 11.06
N ALA A 137 3.52 -9.19 11.25
CA ALA A 137 4.50 -9.97 10.52
C ALA A 137 5.51 -10.62 11.49
N PRO A 138 5.10 -11.61 12.29
CA PRO A 138 5.95 -12.25 13.31
C PRO A 138 7.19 -12.94 12.72
N GLU A 139 7.20 -13.18 11.41
CA GLU A 139 8.35 -13.70 10.67
C GLU A 139 9.55 -12.75 10.71
N LEU A 140 9.31 -11.46 10.95
CA LEU A 140 10.33 -10.42 11.07
C LEU A 140 11.00 -10.38 12.45
N LEU A 141 10.47 -11.11 13.46
CA LEU A 141 11.06 -11.16 14.80
C LEU A 141 12.50 -11.68 14.76
N PRO A 142 13.44 -11.05 15.48
CA PRO A 142 14.75 -11.62 15.73
C PRO A 142 14.61 -13.02 16.35
N GLY A 143 15.27 -14.02 15.76
CA GLY A 143 15.20 -15.41 16.20
C GLY A 143 14.03 -16.21 15.62
N SER A 144 13.20 -15.61 14.75
CA SER A 144 12.27 -16.39 13.93
C SER A 144 13.03 -17.40 13.06
N ILE A 145 12.35 -18.47 12.64
CA ILE A 145 12.91 -19.42 11.66
C ILE A 145 13.29 -18.77 10.32
N TYR A 146 12.83 -17.54 10.08
CA TYR A 146 13.11 -16.75 8.88
C TYR A 146 14.24 -15.74 9.07
N THR A 147 14.78 -15.58 10.29
CA THR A 147 15.90 -14.65 10.60
C THR A 147 17.07 -14.74 9.62
N PRO A 148 17.57 -15.94 9.24
CA PRO A 148 18.68 -16.05 8.28
C PRO A 148 18.34 -15.49 6.88
N HIS A 149 17.05 -15.36 6.56
CA HIS A 149 16.55 -14.88 5.28
C HIS A 149 16.22 -13.39 5.30
N LEU A 150 16.02 -12.77 6.47
CA LEU A 150 15.67 -11.33 6.59
C LEU A 150 16.67 -10.42 5.89
N ALA A 151 17.97 -10.74 5.98
CA ALA A 151 19.02 -9.98 5.31
C ALA A 151 18.95 -10.03 3.78
N ARG A 152 18.25 -11.03 3.21
CA ARG A 152 18.07 -11.19 1.76
C ARG A 152 16.79 -10.51 1.26
N TRP A 153 15.87 -10.13 2.15
CA TRP A 153 14.59 -9.56 1.76
C TRP A 153 14.75 -8.07 1.46
N PRO A 154 14.44 -7.59 0.25
CA PRO A 154 14.56 -6.18 -0.08
C PRO A 154 13.66 -5.35 0.86
N GLY A 155 14.22 -4.27 1.43
CA GLY A 155 13.51 -3.46 2.43
C GLY A 155 12.16 -2.92 1.96
N TRP A 156 12.01 -2.63 0.66
CA TRP A 156 10.72 -2.19 0.10
C TRP A 156 9.68 -3.32 0.04
N MET A 157 10.09 -4.59 -0.17
CA MET A 157 9.16 -5.73 -0.20
C MET A 157 8.63 -6.03 1.21
N ARG A 158 9.48 -5.84 2.24
CA ARG A 158 9.07 -5.89 3.66
C ARG A 158 7.89 -4.96 3.90
N GLN A 159 8.05 -3.68 3.54
CA GLN A 159 7.01 -2.66 3.69
C GLN A 159 5.70 -3.07 3.01
N GLN A 160 5.76 -3.59 1.78
CA GLN A 160 4.57 -4.03 1.03
C GLN A 160 3.82 -5.19 1.70
N ALA A 161 4.53 -6.19 2.22
CA ALA A 161 3.90 -7.29 2.95
C ALA A 161 3.20 -6.79 4.23
N ILE A 162 3.83 -5.86 4.95
CA ILE A 162 3.29 -5.27 6.18
C ILE A 162 2.01 -4.48 5.91
N LYS A 163 1.98 -3.70 4.83
CA LYS A 163 0.78 -2.96 4.40
C LYS A 163 -0.44 -3.87 4.29
N MET A 164 -0.27 -5.10 3.76
CA MET A 164 -1.37 -6.09 3.70
C MET A 164 -1.61 -6.77 5.04
N ALA A 165 -0.55 -7.11 5.76
CA ALA A 165 -0.64 -7.80 7.03
C ALA A 165 -1.31 -6.95 8.13
N ALA A 166 -1.19 -5.63 8.05
CA ALA A 166 -1.80 -4.66 8.95
C ALA A 166 -3.33 -4.75 8.99
N ALA A 167 -3.97 -5.38 7.99
CA ALA A 167 -5.39 -5.73 8.04
C ALA A 167 -5.74 -6.57 9.28
N ASN A 168 -4.80 -7.33 9.85
CA ASN A 168 -5.01 -8.10 11.08
C ASN A 168 -4.92 -7.27 12.36
N LEU A 169 -4.51 -6.01 12.29
CA LEU A 169 -4.33 -5.13 13.46
C LEU A 169 -5.49 -4.15 13.68
N VAL A 170 -6.39 -4.01 12.70
CA VAL A 170 -7.46 -3.01 12.72
C VAL A 170 -8.84 -3.64 12.71
N ASP A 171 -9.80 -2.98 13.35
CA ASP A 171 -11.20 -3.40 13.47
C ASP A 171 -12.13 -2.64 12.51
N THR A 172 -11.59 -1.98 11.49
CA THR A 172 -12.35 -1.24 10.47
C THR A 172 -12.56 -2.04 9.18
N PRO A 173 -13.65 -1.80 8.43
CA PRO A 173 -13.88 -2.45 7.13
C PRO A 173 -12.84 -2.06 6.08
N PHE A 174 -12.30 -0.84 6.17
CA PHE A 174 -11.29 -0.32 5.27
C PHE A 174 -10.03 0.09 6.03
N MET A 175 -8.90 0.05 5.34
CA MET A 175 -7.67 0.71 5.76
C MET A 175 -7.12 1.57 4.63
N LEU A 176 -6.64 2.76 4.95
CA LEU A 176 -5.85 3.58 4.04
C LEU A 176 -4.40 3.21 4.25
N VAL A 177 -3.78 2.64 3.22
CA VAL A 177 -2.36 2.36 3.22
C VAL A 177 -1.61 3.60 2.74
N LEU A 178 -0.57 3.98 3.47
CA LEU A 178 0.26 5.16 3.22
C LEU A 178 1.76 4.80 3.10
N ASP A 179 2.48 5.66 2.40
CA ASP A 179 3.93 5.81 2.44
C ASP A 179 4.26 7.11 3.17
N ALA A 180 5.49 7.24 3.70
CA ALA A 180 5.90 8.41 4.47
C ALA A 180 5.97 9.69 3.62
N ASP A 181 6.13 9.56 2.31
CA ASP A 181 6.33 10.65 1.35
C ASP A 181 5.02 11.19 0.73
N ILE A 182 3.87 10.77 1.27
CA ILE A 182 2.53 11.24 0.91
C ILE A 182 2.08 12.30 1.90
N TYR A 183 1.41 13.35 1.42
CA TYR A 183 0.89 14.42 2.26
C TYR A 183 -0.46 14.92 1.74
N LEU A 184 -1.20 15.61 2.61
CA LEU A 184 -2.45 16.25 2.23
C LEU A 184 -2.19 17.58 1.56
N GLY A 185 -2.76 17.75 0.38
CA GLY A 185 -2.72 19.01 -0.35
C GLY A 185 -3.98 19.84 -0.22
N ARG A 186 -5.01 19.38 0.54
CA ARG A 186 -6.26 20.13 0.80
C ARG A 186 -7.04 19.49 1.96
N PRO A 187 -8.02 20.22 2.56
CA PRO A 187 -8.89 19.66 3.60
C PRO A 187 -9.60 18.39 3.15
N MET A 188 -9.67 17.40 4.04
CA MET A 188 -10.40 16.16 3.84
C MET A 188 -10.93 15.59 5.15
N LYS A 189 -11.96 14.75 5.08
CA LYS A 189 -12.32 13.78 6.12
C LYS A 189 -12.14 12.36 5.56
N PRO A 190 -11.85 11.36 6.40
CA PRO A 190 -11.76 9.96 5.97
C PRO A 190 -12.99 9.44 5.24
N LEU A 191 -14.18 9.96 5.54
CA LEU A 191 -15.40 9.64 4.82
C LEU A 191 -15.35 10.05 3.32
N ASP A 192 -14.48 10.98 2.95
CA ASP A 192 -14.28 11.36 1.55
C ASP A 192 -13.48 10.30 0.75
N LEU A 193 -12.95 9.28 1.44
CA LEU A 193 -12.22 8.15 0.86
C LEU A 193 -13.12 6.93 0.60
N VAL A 194 -14.43 7.08 0.78
CA VAL A 194 -15.41 6.04 0.47
C VAL A 194 -16.52 6.61 -0.40
N ALA A 195 -16.97 5.83 -1.38
CA ALA A 195 -18.23 6.06 -2.06
C ALA A 195 -19.39 5.68 -1.14
N ILE A 196 -20.42 6.52 -1.10
CA ILE A 196 -21.63 6.33 -0.29
C ILE A 196 -22.78 5.98 -1.22
N GLY A 197 -23.53 4.93 -0.87
CA GLY A 197 -24.70 4.47 -1.61
C GLY A 197 -25.83 3.99 -0.71
N SER A 198 -26.88 3.44 -1.32
CA SER A 198 -27.93 2.71 -0.59
C SER A 198 -27.38 1.35 -0.16
N CYS A 199 -27.70 0.90 1.05
CA CYS A 199 -27.42 -0.47 1.47
C CYS A 199 -28.58 -1.40 1.12
N THR A 200 -28.33 -2.36 0.24
CA THR A 200 -29.26 -3.41 -0.17
C THR A 200 -28.62 -4.78 0.09
N SER A 201 -27.47 -5.04 -0.54
CA SER A 201 -26.70 -6.29 -0.42
C SER A 201 -25.21 -6.04 -0.24
N GLU A 202 -24.80 -4.79 -0.02
CA GLU A 202 -23.41 -4.40 0.15
C GLU A 202 -22.82 -4.98 1.44
N PRO A 203 -21.53 -5.33 1.44
CA PRO A 203 -20.88 -5.95 2.59
C PRO A 203 -20.57 -4.96 3.71
N VAL A 204 -20.57 -3.65 3.43
CA VAL A 204 -20.29 -2.61 4.42
C VAL A 204 -21.44 -1.62 4.44
N CYS A 205 -22.21 -1.66 5.52
CA CYS A 205 -23.36 -0.79 5.72
C CYS A 205 -23.32 -0.11 7.08
N ASP A 206 -24.05 0.99 7.22
CA ASP A 206 -24.31 1.56 8.53
C ASP A 206 -25.17 0.63 9.41
N THR A 207 -25.27 0.96 10.69
CA THR A 207 -26.03 0.18 11.67
C THR A 207 -27.52 0.03 11.34
N LEU A 208 -28.09 1.00 10.63
CA LEU A 208 -29.49 0.99 10.19
C LEU A 208 -29.68 0.24 8.86
N ARG A 209 -28.58 -0.14 8.19
CA ARG A 209 -28.55 -0.73 6.85
C ARG A 209 -29.25 0.14 5.80
N GLU A 210 -29.14 1.45 5.93
CA GLU A 210 -29.67 2.41 4.96
C GLU A 210 -28.56 2.86 4.00
N THR A 211 -27.36 3.04 4.54
CA THR A 211 -26.19 3.56 3.82
C THR A 211 -25.15 2.48 3.62
N SER A 212 -24.64 2.32 2.40
CA SER A 212 -23.49 1.46 2.08
C SER A 212 -22.24 2.27 1.80
N TYR A 213 -21.09 1.62 1.98
CA TYR A 213 -19.78 2.22 1.81
C TYR A 213 -18.87 1.34 0.96
N LYS A 214 -18.15 1.96 0.02
CA LYS A 214 -17.10 1.31 -0.77
C LYS A 214 -15.83 2.14 -0.77
N GLY A 215 -14.68 1.54 -0.54
CA GLY A 215 -13.39 2.22 -0.62
C GLY A 215 -13.17 2.85 -2.00
N LEU A 216 -12.63 4.07 -2.04
CA LEU A 216 -12.22 4.68 -3.29
C LEU A 216 -10.84 4.19 -3.69
N ILE A 217 -10.70 3.80 -4.95
CA ILE A 217 -9.42 3.39 -5.52
C ILE A 217 -8.80 4.55 -6.31
N ALA A 218 -7.47 4.71 -6.22
CA ALA A 218 -6.73 5.49 -7.21
C ALA A 218 -6.44 4.58 -8.41
N GLY A 219 -7.32 4.67 -9.41
CA GLY A 219 -7.25 3.84 -10.62
C GLY A 219 -6.14 4.27 -11.58
N VAL A 220 -5.52 3.30 -12.24
CA VAL A 220 -4.63 3.50 -13.40
C VAL A 220 -5.28 2.85 -14.62
N GLU A 221 -5.30 3.57 -15.75
CA GLU A 221 -5.83 3.04 -17.00
C GLU A 221 -4.92 1.96 -17.58
N MET A 222 -5.49 0.80 -17.88
CA MET A 222 -4.74 -0.38 -18.38
C MET A 222 -4.75 -0.51 -19.91
N ARG A 223 -5.20 0.54 -20.62
CA ARG A 223 -5.60 0.51 -22.03
C ARG A 223 -4.45 0.58 -23.05
N TYR A 224 -3.22 0.91 -22.65
CA TYR A 224 -2.13 1.13 -23.61
C TYR A 224 -0.81 0.43 -23.24
N GLY A 225 -0.52 -0.69 -23.93
CA GLY A 225 0.80 -1.34 -23.95
C GLY A 225 1.16 -2.20 -22.73
N ASP A 226 2.36 -2.82 -22.78
CA ASP A 226 3.00 -3.44 -21.62
C ASP A 226 3.68 -2.35 -20.78
N ASP A 227 2.87 -1.53 -20.11
CA ASP A 227 3.38 -0.64 -19.08
C ASP A 227 3.91 -1.44 -17.86
N TYR A 228 4.68 -0.78 -16.99
CA TYR A 228 5.26 -1.43 -15.81
C TYR A 228 4.16 -2.02 -14.90
N HIS A 229 3.02 -1.33 -14.74
CA HIS A 229 1.90 -1.78 -13.92
C HIS A 229 1.33 -3.11 -14.41
N ARG A 230 1.04 -3.24 -15.73
CA ARG A 230 0.54 -4.48 -16.33
C ARG A 230 1.50 -5.65 -16.11
N ARG A 231 2.82 -5.43 -16.16
CA ARG A 231 3.79 -6.48 -15.83
C ARG A 231 3.74 -6.88 -14.36
N TRP A 232 3.58 -5.92 -13.44
CA TRP A 232 3.45 -6.22 -12.01
C TRP A 232 2.20 -7.04 -11.72
N PHE A 233 1.05 -6.70 -12.31
CA PHE A 233 -0.17 -7.51 -12.19
C PHE A 233 -0.02 -8.92 -12.79
N LYS A 234 0.59 -9.04 -13.99
CA LYS A 234 0.87 -10.32 -14.62
C LYS A 234 1.78 -11.19 -13.74
N ASN A 235 2.84 -10.61 -13.17
CA ASN A 235 3.74 -11.32 -12.27
C ASN A 235 3.02 -11.75 -10.98
N SER A 236 2.26 -10.84 -10.34
CA SER A 236 1.45 -11.18 -9.17
C SER A 236 0.50 -12.34 -9.44
N ALA A 237 -0.18 -12.36 -10.59
CA ALA A 237 -1.08 -13.44 -10.94
C ALA A 237 -0.35 -14.74 -11.29
N ALA A 238 0.61 -14.70 -12.22
CA ALA A 238 1.21 -15.90 -12.79
C ALA A 238 2.33 -16.49 -11.93
N VAL A 239 3.20 -15.64 -11.38
CA VAL A 239 4.38 -16.06 -10.62
C VAL A 239 4.02 -16.28 -9.16
N THR A 240 3.28 -15.35 -8.57
CA THR A 240 3.06 -15.35 -7.11
C THR A 240 1.78 -16.07 -6.69
N LEU A 241 0.64 -15.82 -7.35
CA LEU A 241 -0.64 -16.45 -6.97
C LEU A 241 -0.96 -17.70 -7.79
N GLN A 242 -0.24 -17.94 -8.89
CA GLN A 242 -0.49 -18.99 -9.87
C GLN A 242 -1.97 -19.06 -10.29
N LEU A 243 -2.54 -17.90 -10.60
CA LEU A 243 -3.91 -17.70 -11.04
C LEU A 243 -3.97 -17.42 -12.54
N ASN A 244 -4.96 -18.02 -13.20
CA ASN A 244 -5.27 -17.71 -14.58
C ASN A 244 -6.23 -16.52 -14.64
N VAL A 245 -5.72 -15.35 -15.02
CA VAL A 245 -6.46 -14.08 -15.01
C VAL A 245 -6.55 -13.51 -16.41
N ASN A 246 -7.76 -13.18 -16.86
CA ASN A 246 -7.98 -12.49 -18.12
C ASN A 246 -7.79 -10.97 -17.95
N PHE A 247 -6.62 -10.46 -18.33
CA PHE A 247 -6.30 -9.03 -18.30
C PHE A 247 -6.81 -8.24 -19.51
N SER A 248 -7.53 -8.87 -20.46
CA SER A 248 -8.04 -8.18 -21.65
C SER A 248 -9.27 -7.31 -21.36
N GLU A 249 -10.01 -7.62 -20.28
CA GLU A 249 -11.22 -6.92 -19.88
C GLU A 249 -10.95 -5.79 -18.86
N TRP A 250 -9.70 -5.64 -18.42
CA TRP A 250 -9.32 -4.68 -17.40
C TRP A 250 -9.19 -3.28 -18.03
N ASN A 251 -10.12 -2.39 -17.69
CA ASN A 251 -10.05 -0.98 -18.07
C ASN A 251 -9.24 -0.17 -17.06
N ILE A 252 -9.46 -0.41 -15.78
CA ILE A 252 -8.85 0.29 -14.65
C ILE A 252 -8.32 -0.75 -13.67
N SER A 253 -7.12 -0.49 -13.15
CA SER A 253 -6.52 -1.29 -12.09
C SER A 253 -6.13 -0.41 -10.91
N LEU A 254 -5.78 -1.02 -9.77
CA LEU A 254 -5.18 -0.24 -8.67
C LEU A 254 -3.87 0.42 -9.12
N GLY A 255 -3.68 1.66 -8.72
CA GLY A 255 -2.40 2.36 -8.80
C GLY A 255 -1.52 2.08 -7.59
N VAL A 256 -0.56 2.97 -7.39
CA VAL A 256 0.35 2.95 -6.24
C VAL A 256 -0.26 3.66 -5.02
N THR A 257 0.37 3.51 -3.85
CA THR A 257 -0.01 4.16 -2.59
C THR A 257 -0.15 5.68 -2.77
N PRO A 258 -1.17 6.35 -2.18
CA PRO A 258 -2.11 5.85 -1.19
C PRO A 258 -3.20 4.98 -1.82
N GLN A 259 -3.65 3.95 -1.09
CA GLN A 259 -4.75 3.09 -1.53
C GLN A 259 -5.69 2.76 -0.37
N VAL A 260 -7.00 2.82 -0.63
CA VAL A 260 -8.02 2.29 0.27
C VAL A 260 -8.20 0.80 0.01
N VAL A 261 -7.97 0.01 1.03
CA VAL A 261 -7.95 -1.45 0.95
C VAL A 261 -9.02 -2.00 1.88
N ALA A 262 -9.89 -2.86 1.37
CA ALA A 262 -10.83 -3.59 2.20
C ALA A 262 -10.13 -4.64 3.04
N THR A 263 -10.32 -4.58 4.36
CA THR A 263 -9.67 -5.42 5.34
C THR A 263 -9.97 -6.91 5.11
N ASP A 264 -11.22 -7.24 4.74
CA ASP A 264 -11.62 -8.63 4.44
C ASP A 264 -10.89 -9.23 3.24
N ILE A 265 -10.67 -8.45 2.17
CA ILE A 265 -9.97 -8.94 0.98
C ILE A 265 -8.50 -9.16 1.32
N ALA A 266 -7.86 -8.24 2.06
CA ALA A 266 -6.46 -8.37 2.48
C ALA A 266 -6.25 -9.60 3.41
N ARG A 267 -7.15 -9.81 4.38
CA ARG A 267 -7.13 -11.02 5.25
C ARG A 267 -7.32 -12.30 4.44
N SER A 268 -8.32 -12.31 3.55
CA SER A 268 -8.64 -13.47 2.71
C SER A 268 -7.51 -13.82 1.75
N LEU A 269 -6.77 -12.82 1.24
CA LEU A 269 -5.57 -13.04 0.42
C LEU A 269 -4.49 -13.81 1.19
N GLY A 270 -4.22 -13.42 2.44
CA GLY A 270 -3.25 -14.13 3.28
C GLY A 270 -3.65 -15.58 3.52
N SER A 271 -4.90 -15.81 3.93
CA SER A 271 -5.43 -17.16 4.11
C SER A 271 -5.43 -17.95 2.80
N PHE A 272 -5.75 -17.33 1.67
CA PHE A 272 -5.68 -17.98 0.36
C PHE A 272 -4.29 -18.50 0.08
N ILE A 273 -3.24 -17.67 0.25
CA ILE A 273 -1.86 -18.08 -0.01
C ILE A 273 -1.47 -19.27 0.89
N GLU A 274 -1.77 -19.20 2.19
CA GLU A 274 -1.48 -20.28 3.15
C GLU A 274 -2.11 -21.61 2.71
N HIS A 275 -3.40 -21.61 2.37
CA HIS A 275 -4.12 -22.81 1.98
C HIS A 275 -3.75 -23.31 0.57
N ARG A 276 -3.54 -22.38 -0.37
CA ARG A 276 -3.25 -22.66 -1.79
C ARG A 276 -1.91 -23.37 -1.95
N PHE A 277 -0.92 -22.98 -1.15
CA PHE A 277 0.46 -23.43 -1.25
C PHE A 277 0.91 -24.29 -0.07
N ASP A 278 0.00 -24.61 0.86
CA ASP A 278 0.28 -25.38 2.09
C ASP A 278 1.49 -24.83 2.86
N VAL A 279 1.50 -23.50 3.04
CA VAL A 279 2.59 -22.79 3.73
C VAL A 279 2.13 -22.32 5.11
N PRO A 280 2.99 -22.37 6.14
CA PRO A 280 2.63 -21.94 7.49
C PRO A 280 2.54 -20.41 7.63
N SER A 281 3.03 -19.65 6.65
CA SER A 281 2.99 -18.20 6.63
C SER A 281 2.97 -17.68 5.19
N TRP A 282 1.92 -16.95 4.83
CA TRP A 282 1.86 -16.29 3.52
C TRP A 282 2.92 -15.19 3.36
N ARG A 283 3.30 -14.51 4.44
CA ARG A 283 4.32 -13.44 4.39
C ARG A 283 5.68 -14.01 4.04
N ALA A 284 6.09 -15.08 4.73
CA ALA A 284 7.33 -15.78 4.42
C ALA A 284 7.35 -16.29 2.98
N TYR A 285 6.24 -16.88 2.52
CA TYR A 285 6.09 -17.29 1.12
C TYR A 285 6.33 -16.13 0.15
N LEU A 286 5.69 -14.97 0.38
CA LEU A 286 5.86 -13.80 -0.47
C LEU A 286 7.32 -13.32 -0.51
N PHE A 287 8.01 -13.32 0.63
CA PHE A 287 9.41 -12.92 0.70
C PHE A 287 10.36 -13.90 -0.01
N GLU A 288 10.10 -15.19 0.10
CA GLU A 288 10.85 -16.22 -0.63
C GLU A 288 10.66 -16.08 -2.14
N ILE A 289 9.43 -15.90 -2.61
CA ILE A 289 9.12 -15.65 -4.03
C ILE A 289 9.83 -14.39 -4.52
N ALA A 290 9.80 -13.30 -3.75
CA ALA A 290 10.48 -12.05 -4.11
C ALA A 290 11.99 -12.23 -4.23
N THR A 291 12.60 -12.96 -3.29
CA THR A 291 14.05 -13.23 -3.28
C THR A 291 14.45 -14.07 -4.49
N ALA A 292 13.73 -15.15 -4.74
CA ALA A 292 14.05 -16.04 -5.86
C ALA A 292 13.84 -15.36 -7.22
N TRP A 293 12.83 -14.50 -7.34
CA TRP A 293 12.62 -13.71 -8.54
C TRP A 293 13.74 -12.71 -8.78
N ALA A 294 14.21 -12.04 -7.71
CA ALA A 294 15.35 -11.14 -7.78
C ALA A 294 16.63 -11.87 -8.21
N ASP A 295 16.90 -13.06 -7.66
CA ASP A 295 18.01 -13.92 -8.06
C ASP A 295 17.90 -14.32 -9.53
N HIS A 296 16.72 -14.74 -9.99
CA HIS A 296 16.47 -15.09 -11.39
C HIS A 296 16.68 -13.90 -12.33
N GLN A 297 16.15 -12.71 -12.00
CA GLN A 297 16.36 -11.50 -12.79
C GLN A 297 17.85 -11.18 -12.94
N MET A 298 18.61 -11.31 -11.85
CA MET A 298 20.06 -11.13 -11.89
C MET A 298 20.77 -12.15 -12.77
N VAL A 299 20.44 -13.44 -12.63
CA VAL A 299 21.08 -14.51 -13.41
C VAL A 299 20.74 -14.40 -14.91
N VAL A 300 19.47 -14.18 -15.24
CA VAL A 300 18.99 -14.27 -16.63
C VAL A 300 19.18 -12.96 -17.39
N LYS A 301 18.99 -11.82 -16.74
CA LYS A 301 19.04 -10.52 -17.43
C LYS A 301 20.34 -9.76 -17.20
N GLY A 302 21.18 -10.21 -16.27
CA GLY A 302 22.42 -9.53 -15.88
C GLY A 302 22.20 -8.15 -15.23
N LYS A 303 20.95 -7.82 -14.89
CA LYS A 303 20.54 -6.55 -14.27
C LYS A 303 19.28 -6.76 -13.44
N PHE A 304 19.15 -6.01 -12.36
CA PHE A 304 17.87 -5.86 -11.66
C PHE A 304 16.95 -5.01 -12.54
N GLU A 305 15.94 -5.62 -13.18
CA GLU A 305 14.84 -4.86 -13.76
C GLU A 305 13.79 -4.58 -12.67
N HIS A 306 13.19 -3.38 -12.70
CA HIS A 306 12.14 -2.92 -11.76
C HIS A 306 10.78 -3.62 -11.96
N ASP A 307 10.79 -4.91 -12.28
CA ASP A 307 9.59 -5.72 -12.42
C ASP A 307 9.56 -6.73 -11.26
N PRO A 308 9.02 -6.41 -10.08
CA PRO A 308 8.95 -7.33 -8.97
C PRO A 308 8.05 -8.54 -9.30
N ALA A 309 8.22 -9.63 -8.55
CA ALA A 309 7.34 -10.80 -8.62
C ALA A 309 5.90 -10.45 -8.22
N TRP A 310 5.75 -9.47 -7.34
CA TRP A 310 4.48 -8.99 -6.86
C TRP A 310 4.61 -7.57 -6.32
N THR A 311 3.47 -6.86 -6.28
CA THR A 311 3.28 -5.74 -5.36
C THR A 311 2.05 -5.95 -4.48
N GLU A 312 1.95 -5.27 -3.35
CA GLU A 312 0.83 -5.40 -2.41
C GLU A 312 -0.53 -5.14 -3.07
N TRP A 313 -0.60 -4.05 -3.85
CA TRP A 313 -1.83 -3.67 -4.53
C TRP A 313 -2.11 -4.57 -5.74
N ALA A 314 -1.07 -5.11 -6.40
CA ALA A 314 -1.26 -6.04 -7.50
C ALA A 314 -1.81 -7.38 -7.00
N LEU A 315 -1.28 -7.90 -5.88
CA LEU A 315 -1.82 -9.10 -5.23
C LEU A 315 -3.26 -8.88 -4.78
N TYR A 316 -3.52 -7.77 -4.10
CA TYR A 316 -4.86 -7.42 -3.62
C TYR A 316 -5.88 -7.35 -4.76
N HIS A 317 -5.56 -6.63 -5.84
CA HIS A 317 -6.45 -6.44 -6.98
C HIS A 317 -6.73 -7.77 -7.70
N VAL A 318 -5.66 -8.51 -8.04
CA VAL A 318 -5.76 -9.81 -8.72
C VAL A 318 -6.63 -10.76 -7.92
N PHE A 319 -6.37 -10.88 -6.62
CA PHE A 319 -7.12 -11.77 -5.74
C PHE A 319 -8.57 -11.30 -5.56
N GLY A 320 -8.80 -10.00 -5.36
CA GLY A 320 -10.13 -9.44 -5.23
C GLY A 320 -11.00 -9.68 -6.46
N LEU A 321 -10.44 -9.58 -7.67
CA LEU A 321 -11.14 -9.90 -8.91
C LEU A 321 -11.33 -11.41 -9.08
N HIS A 322 -10.30 -12.22 -8.79
CA HIS A 322 -10.39 -13.68 -8.87
C HIS A 322 -11.51 -14.24 -7.98
N THR A 323 -11.72 -13.64 -6.81
CA THR A 323 -12.78 -14.02 -5.86
C THR A 323 -14.12 -13.34 -6.13
N ASN A 324 -14.21 -12.48 -7.16
CA ASN A 324 -15.38 -11.66 -7.47
C ASN A 324 -15.87 -10.80 -6.30
N ARG A 325 -14.94 -10.26 -5.49
CA ARG A 325 -15.26 -9.42 -4.32
C ARG A 325 -14.77 -7.99 -4.44
N PHE A 326 -13.89 -7.71 -5.40
CA PHE A 326 -13.30 -6.38 -5.55
C PHE A 326 -14.37 -5.28 -5.65
N TYR A 327 -15.35 -5.44 -6.54
CA TYR A 327 -16.41 -4.44 -6.75
C TYR A 327 -17.49 -4.40 -5.65
N ASP A 328 -17.52 -5.38 -4.75
CA ASP A 328 -18.40 -5.33 -3.57
C ASP A 328 -17.88 -4.29 -2.57
N TYR A 329 -16.56 -4.15 -2.47
CA TYR A 329 -15.90 -3.27 -1.51
C TYR A 329 -15.30 -2.01 -2.11
N GLN A 330 -15.09 -1.94 -3.42
CA GLN A 330 -14.36 -0.87 -4.08
C GLN A 330 -15.22 -0.12 -5.09
N ALA A 331 -14.96 1.18 -5.20
CA ALA A 331 -15.54 2.08 -6.18
C ALA A 331 -14.44 2.93 -6.81
N GLU A 332 -14.64 3.31 -8.08
CA GLU A 332 -13.72 4.21 -8.77
C GLU A 332 -13.73 5.59 -8.11
N GLY A 333 -12.54 6.16 -7.93
CA GLY A 333 -12.36 7.48 -7.37
C GLY A 333 -11.03 8.10 -7.78
N ARG A 334 -10.68 9.19 -7.12
CA ARG A 334 -9.36 9.82 -7.26
C ARG A 334 -8.86 10.16 -5.87
N LEU A 335 -7.71 9.59 -5.51
CA LEU A 335 -7.04 9.91 -4.25
C LEU A 335 -5.97 10.99 -4.44
N PHE A 336 -5.34 10.98 -5.62
CA PHE A 336 -4.28 11.88 -6.02
C PHE A 336 -4.78 13.19 -6.63
N GLN A 337 -4.07 14.29 -6.35
CA GLN A 337 -4.36 15.61 -6.88
C GLN A 337 -4.00 15.77 -8.36
N GLY A 338 -3.14 14.91 -8.90
CA GLY A 338 -2.56 15.08 -10.24
C GLY A 338 -1.47 16.15 -10.26
N ASN A 339 -0.75 16.31 -9.15
CA ASN A 339 0.45 17.18 -9.03
C ASN A 339 1.62 16.44 -8.37
N GLU A 340 1.62 15.11 -8.45
CA GLU A 340 2.63 14.27 -7.83
C GLU A 340 4.00 14.47 -8.49
N VAL A 341 5.05 14.43 -7.68
CA VAL A 341 6.44 14.57 -8.09
C VAL A 341 7.09 13.19 -8.11
N TRP A 342 7.07 12.56 -9.29
CA TRP A 342 7.69 11.25 -9.54
C TRP A 342 9.17 11.31 -9.91
N PHE A 343 9.64 12.48 -10.34
CA PHE A 343 10.98 12.73 -10.86
C PHE A 343 11.51 14.07 -10.35
N GLU A 344 12.83 14.21 -10.28
CA GLU A 344 13.48 15.38 -9.68
C GLU A 344 13.11 16.69 -10.39
N GLU A 345 13.00 16.67 -11.72
CA GLU A 345 12.73 17.85 -12.55
C GLU A 345 11.33 18.44 -12.30
N ALA A 346 10.40 17.61 -11.82
CA ALA A 346 9.05 18.07 -11.47
C ALA A 346 9.02 18.79 -10.12
N PHE A 347 10.05 18.63 -9.27
CA PHE A 347 10.04 19.20 -7.93
C PHE A 347 10.02 20.72 -7.95
N ASP A 348 10.78 21.36 -8.84
CA ASP A 348 10.88 22.82 -8.86
C ASP A 348 9.54 23.49 -9.22
N ALA A 349 8.81 22.89 -10.17
CA ALA A 349 7.48 23.34 -10.59
C ALA A 349 6.34 22.89 -9.66
N TRP A 350 6.63 22.04 -8.67
CA TRP A 350 5.61 21.52 -7.77
C TRP A 350 5.04 22.63 -6.88
N ASN A 351 3.71 22.73 -6.90
CA ASN A 351 2.92 23.63 -6.05
C ASN A 351 2.01 22.81 -5.12
N PRO A 352 2.35 22.68 -3.83
CA PRO A 352 1.56 21.88 -2.88
C PRO A 352 0.14 22.38 -2.66
N CYS A 353 -0.14 23.68 -2.84
CA CYS A 353 -1.48 24.25 -2.59
C CYS A 353 -2.26 24.57 -3.85
N ARG A 354 -1.86 24.02 -5.01
CA ARG A 354 -2.57 24.26 -6.28
C ARG A 354 -4.08 24.13 -6.14
N ASP A 355 -4.52 23.15 -5.34
CA ASP A 355 -5.89 22.68 -5.28
C ASP A 355 -6.55 22.83 -3.89
N VAL A 356 -5.95 23.60 -2.96
CA VAL A 356 -6.44 23.68 -1.57
C VAL A 356 -7.89 24.15 -1.47
N ASP A 357 -8.24 25.20 -2.20
CA ASP A 357 -9.56 25.83 -2.16
C ASP A 357 -10.45 25.38 -3.35
N SER A 358 -10.01 24.41 -4.15
CA SER A 358 -10.70 24.02 -5.36
C SER A 358 -11.81 23.01 -5.05
N PRO A 359 -13.10 23.37 -5.16
CA PRO A 359 -14.19 22.42 -4.91
C PRO A 359 -14.24 21.32 -5.97
N THR A 360 -13.66 21.56 -7.15
CA THR A 360 -13.64 20.63 -8.29
C THR A 360 -12.32 19.88 -8.46
N ALA A 361 -11.30 20.18 -7.66
CA ALA A 361 -10.05 19.46 -7.76
C ALA A 361 -10.25 17.98 -7.42
N ALA A 362 -9.59 17.14 -8.20
CA ALA A 362 -9.53 15.72 -7.94
C ALA A 362 -8.62 15.43 -6.75
N GLY A 363 -8.96 14.42 -5.95
CA GLY A 363 -8.09 13.87 -4.91
C GLY A 363 -7.74 14.81 -3.75
N TYR A 364 -7.04 14.23 -2.77
CA TYR A 364 -6.68 14.87 -1.51
C TYR A 364 -5.17 14.79 -1.23
N PHE A 365 -4.53 13.76 -1.79
CA PHE A 365 -3.14 13.45 -1.57
C PHE A 365 -2.26 14.00 -2.68
N SER A 366 -1.07 14.42 -2.30
CA SER A 366 0.03 14.70 -3.19
C SER A 366 1.25 13.93 -2.68
N LEU A 367 2.21 13.68 -3.58
CA LEU A 367 3.36 12.82 -3.35
C LEU A 367 4.61 13.54 -3.84
N VAL A 368 5.68 13.54 -3.04
CA VAL A 368 7.04 13.84 -3.50
C VAL A 368 7.87 12.59 -3.26
N GLN A 369 8.10 11.83 -4.32
CA GLN A 369 8.65 10.50 -4.17
C GLN A 369 10.04 10.53 -3.52
N SER A 370 10.22 9.84 -2.41
CA SER A 370 11.45 9.81 -1.61
C SER A 370 12.74 9.47 -2.40
N ARG A 371 12.63 8.78 -3.55
CA ARG A 371 13.76 8.44 -4.42
C ARG A 371 14.33 9.61 -5.24
N ILE A 372 13.66 10.76 -5.30
CA ILE A 372 14.12 11.90 -6.13
C ILE A 372 15.27 12.69 -5.50
N GLY A 373 15.78 12.26 -4.33
CA GLY A 373 16.95 12.87 -3.70
C GLY A 373 16.72 14.23 -3.03
N LYS A 374 15.47 14.66 -2.87
CA LYS A 374 15.13 15.86 -2.10
C LYS A 374 15.03 15.54 -0.62
N SER A 375 15.63 16.38 0.22
CA SER A 375 15.56 16.18 1.67
C SER A 375 14.13 16.46 2.18
N PRO A 376 13.74 15.86 3.32
CA PRO A 376 12.48 16.22 3.95
C PRO A 376 12.36 17.70 4.30
N ASP A 377 13.48 18.38 4.60
CA ASP A 377 13.46 19.81 4.91
C ASP A 377 13.18 20.68 3.68
N ASP A 378 13.72 20.32 2.51
CA ASP A 378 13.40 21.02 1.25
C ASP A 378 11.91 20.92 0.90
N ILE A 379 11.33 19.74 1.12
CA ILE A 379 9.91 19.49 0.89
C ILE A 379 9.08 20.29 1.89
N PHE A 380 9.47 20.28 3.17
CA PHE A 380 8.78 21.02 4.22
C PHE A 380 8.78 22.52 3.96
N ALA A 381 9.91 23.09 3.51
CA ALA A 381 10.01 24.50 3.20
C ALA A 381 8.98 24.92 2.13
N LYS A 382 8.75 24.10 1.09
CA LYS A 382 7.71 24.35 0.09
C LYS A 382 6.30 24.22 0.67
N LEU A 383 6.03 23.20 1.48
CA LEU A 383 4.75 23.02 2.16
C LEU A 383 4.43 24.20 3.07
N GLU A 384 5.38 24.62 3.90
CA GLU A 384 5.23 25.69 4.89
C GLU A 384 5.01 27.06 4.22
N ALA A 385 5.82 27.41 3.20
CA ALA A 385 5.63 28.63 2.43
C ALA A 385 4.21 28.72 1.83
N CYS A 386 3.70 27.57 1.40
CA CYS A 386 2.37 27.43 0.86
C CYS A 386 1.29 27.66 1.93
N TRP A 387 1.41 27.01 3.09
CA TRP A 387 0.46 27.16 4.20
C TRP A 387 0.42 28.57 4.80
N HIS A 388 1.56 29.27 4.83
CA HIS A 388 1.61 30.67 5.23
C HIS A 388 0.81 31.58 4.32
N THR A 389 0.77 31.28 3.02
CA THR A 389 0.01 32.07 2.04
C THR A 389 -1.49 31.92 2.26
N LEU A 390 -1.97 30.70 2.55
CA LEU A 390 -3.38 30.41 2.86
C LEU A 390 -3.87 31.08 4.16
N GLY A 391 -2.98 31.20 5.16
CA GLY A 391 -3.31 31.88 6.41
C GLY A 391 -3.56 33.38 6.25
N LYS A 392 -3.01 34.00 5.20
CA LYS A 392 -3.19 35.43 4.90
C LYS A 392 -4.43 35.73 4.06
N SER A 393 -4.90 34.77 3.26
CA SER A 393 -6.07 34.95 2.39
C SER A 393 -7.41 34.72 3.10
N SER A 394 -7.42 34.05 4.26
CA SER A 394 -8.64 33.63 4.98
C SER A 394 -9.19 34.66 5.98
N HIS A 395 -8.87 35.95 5.83
CA HIS A 395 -9.51 37.05 6.59
C HIS A 395 -10.74 37.66 5.91
N ALA A 396 -11.31 37.01 4.89
CA ALA A 396 -12.71 37.22 4.56
C ALA A 396 -13.56 36.49 5.63
N PRO A 397 -14.36 37.19 6.45
CA PRO A 397 -15.11 36.56 7.53
C PRO A 397 -16.02 35.49 6.95
N ALA A 398 -15.97 34.29 7.53
CA ALA A 398 -16.89 33.21 7.24
C ALA A 398 -18.32 33.75 7.38
N THR A 399 -18.97 34.02 6.25
CA THR A 399 -20.40 34.33 6.21
C THR A 399 -21.12 33.18 6.86
N ALA A 400 -21.79 33.48 7.97
CA ALA A 400 -22.61 32.55 8.74
C ALA A 400 -23.48 31.71 7.80
N LEU A 401 -23.41 30.39 7.95
CA LEU A 401 -24.35 29.46 7.34
C LEU A 401 -25.78 29.91 7.69
N PRO A 402 -26.70 30.04 6.71
CA PRO A 402 -28.08 30.35 7.01
C PRO A 402 -28.69 29.19 7.80
N ALA A 403 -29.11 29.48 9.02
CA ALA A 403 -29.97 28.60 9.79
C ALA A 403 -31.30 28.43 9.04
N ARG A 404 -31.64 27.18 8.71
CA ARG A 404 -32.98 26.55 8.76
C ARG A 404 -33.08 25.44 7.72
N PHE A 405 -33.41 24.23 8.18
CA PHE A 405 -34.70 23.61 7.84
C PHE A 405 -35.14 22.78 9.04
N SER A 406 -36.26 23.23 9.62
CA SER A 406 -37.14 22.49 10.54
C SER A 406 -38.32 21.97 9.73
#